data_AF-A0A1M6F2V6-F1
#
_entry.id   AF-A0A1M6F2V6-F1
#
_cell.length_a   1.000
_cell.length_b   1.000
_cell.length_c   1.000
_cell.angle_alpha   90.00
_cell.angle_beta   90.00
_cell.angle_gamma   90.00
#
_symmetry.space_group_name_H-M   'P 1'
#
loop_
_entity.id
_entity.type
_entity.pdbx_description
1 polymer ?
#
loop_
_entity_poly.entity_id
_entity_poly.type
_entity_poly.pdbx_seq_one_letter_code
_entity_poly.pdbx_strand_id
1 'polypeptide(L)'
;MKKTIYLYAFLGLFTACVQAQSNTDKKNIETGVGALYAAMVARDGAALQKLTDDKLTYGHSSGTLENKEEYIEAVLKGPFDFFSILPEDQTIAISGDVGIVRHIFVAKGTNDGKDADVRIGVMMTWQKKNNEWRLLARQAYKLM
;
A
#
# COMPACT_ATOMS: atom_id res chain seq x y z
N MET A 1 21.15 42.79 8.03
CA MET A 1 20.45 42.25 9.22
C MET A 1 18.99 41.90 8.92
N LYS A 2 18.09 42.85 8.60
CA LYS A 2 16.67 42.53 8.30
C LYS A 2 16.48 41.54 7.13
N LYS A 3 17.19 41.73 6.01
CA LYS A 3 17.15 40.80 4.85
C LYS A 3 17.62 39.38 5.19
N THR A 4 18.61 39.26 6.07
CA THR A 4 19.14 37.98 6.53
C THR A 4 18.13 37.24 7.43
N ILE A 5 17.40 37.97 8.27
CA ILE A 5 16.32 37.42 9.11
C ILE A 5 15.16 36.89 8.25
N TYR A 6 14.75 37.61 7.20
CA TYR A 6 13.71 37.12 6.29
C TYR A 6 14.14 35.85 5.53
N LEU A 7 15.41 35.73 5.16
CA LEU A 7 15.94 34.54 4.49
C LEU A 7 15.91 33.30 5.41
N TYR A 8 16.31 33.44 6.68
CA TYR A 8 16.23 32.34 7.66
C TYR A 8 14.78 31.98 8.01
N ALA A 9 13.88 32.96 8.10
CA ALA A 9 12.46 32.71 8.31
C ALA A 9 11.84 31.95 7.11
N PHE A 10 12.18 32.33 5.88
CA PHE A 10 11.71 31.67 4.67
C PHE A 10 12.25 30.23 4.54
N LEU A 11 13.53 30.00 4.87
CA LEU A 11 14.12 28.67 4.85
C LEU A 11 13.49 27.74 5.90
N GLY A 12 13.20 28.26 7.10
CA GLY A 12 12.49 27.52 8.15
C GLY A 12 11.05 27.15 7.77
N LEU A 13 10.32 28.05 7.09
CA LEU A 13 8.98 27.79 6.56
C LEU A 13 8.97 26.67 5.51
N PHE A 14 9.97 26.65 4.61
CA PHE A 14 10.06 25.63 3.57
C PHE A 14 10.26 24.22 4.13
N THR A 15 11.15 24.04 5.11
CA THR A 15 11.41 22.72 5.72
C THR A 15 10.20 22.19 6.49
N ALA A 16 9.46 23.06 7.17
CA ALA A 16 8.24 22.67 7.89
C ALA A 16 7.14 22.18 6.93
N CYS A 17 6.95 22.83 5.78
CA CYS A 17 5.99 22.41 4.77
C CYS A 17 6.32 21.03 4.18
N VAL A 18 7.60 20.75 3.88
CA VAL A 18 8.03 19.45 3.35
C VAL A 18 7.77 18.32 4.36
N GLN A 19 8.06 18.55 5.64
CA GLN A 19 7.83 17.55 6.67
C GLN A 19 6.34 17.31 6.93
N ALA A 20 5.52 18.37 6.92
CA ALA A 20 4.07 18.27 7.05
C ALA A 20 3.43 17.51 5.88
N GLN A 21 3.90 17.75 4.65
CA GLN A 21 3.47 17.03 3.46
C GLN A 21 3.83 15.55 3.56
N SER A 22 5.07 15.22 3.94
CA SER A 22 5.52 13.82 4.12
C SER A 22 4.66 13.08 5.15
N ASN A 23 4.32 13.71 6.28
CA ASN A 23 3.43 13.10 7.28
C ASN A 23 2.01 12.87 6.77
N THR A 24 1.49 13.81 5.96
CA THR A 24 0.17 13.68 5.33
C THR A 24 0.16 12.55 4.32
N ASP A 25 1.21 12.44 3.50
CA ASP A 25 1.37 11.39 2.50
C ASP A 25 1.49 10.00 3.15
N LYS A 26 2.25 9.88 4.26
CA LYS A 26 2.28 8.63 5.05
C LYS A 26 0.90 8.21 5.52
N LYS A 27 0.11 9.13 6.08
CA LYS A 27 -1.25 8.87 6.54
C LYS A 27 -2.19 8.46 5.40
N ASN A 28 -2.06 9.10 4.24
CA ASN A 28 -2.84 8.75 3.05
C ASN A 28 -2.51 7.35 2.54
N ILE A 29 -1.23 6.97 2.51
CA ILE A 29 -0.81 5.61 2.15
C ILE A 29 -1.31 4.60 3.18
N GLU A 30 -1.17 4.88 4.48
CA GLU A 30 -1.69 4.00 5.55
C GLU A 30 -3.19 3.76 5.39
N THR A 31 -3.94 4.81 5.11
CA THR A 31 -5.38 4.72 4.80
C THR A 31 -5.64 3.91 3.53
N GLY A 32 -4.82 4.09 2.49
CA GLY A 32 -4.88 3.31 1.25
C GLY A 32 -4.63 1.82 1.46
N VAL A 33 -3.66 1.44 2.31
CA VAL A 33 -3.39 0.04 2.67
C VAL A 33 -4.60 -0.56 3.39
N GLY A 34 -5.17 0.15 4.37
CA GLY A 34 -6.38 -0.30 5.07
C GLY A 34 -7.57 -0.47 4.11
N ALA A 35 -7.78 0.48 3.20
CA ALA A 35 -8.83 0.43 2.19
C ALA A 35 -8.64 -0.73 1.19
N LEU A 36 -7.39 -0.99 0.77
CA LEU A 36 -7.06 -2.11 -0.11
C LEU A 36 -7.46 -3.44 0.54
N TYR A 37 -7.13 -3.63 1.81
CA TYR A 37 -7.47 -4.85 2.53
C TYR A 37 -8.95 -4.99 2.82
N ALA A 38 -9.63 -3.90 3.17
CA ALA A 38 -11.08 -3.91 3.27
C ALA A 38 -11.73 -4.31 1.93
N ALA A 39 -11.22 -3.80 0.81
CA ALA A 39 -11.70 -4.16 -0.52
C ALA A 39 -11.42 -5.63 -0.90
N MET A 40 -10.29 -6.19 -0.45
CA MET A 40 -10.00 -7.61 -0.64
C MET A 40 -10.97 -8.51 0.14
N VAL A 41 -11.22 -8.19 1.41
CA VAL A 41 -12.18 -8.92 2.26
C VAL A 41 -13.60 -8.81 1.70
N ALA A 42 -13.99 -7.62 1.24
CA ALA A 42 -15.33 -7.39 0.68
C ALA A 42 -15.49 -7.86 -0.78
N ARG A 43 -14.42 -8.33 -1.43
CA ARG A 43 -14.35 -8.56 -2.89
C ARG A 43 -14.89 -7.37 -3.69
N ASP A 44 -14.49 -6.15 -3.32
CA ASP A 44 -14.91 -4.91 -3.98
C ASP A 44 -14.00 -4.55 -5.16
N GLY A 45 -14.38 -5.00 -6.35
CA GLY A 45 -13.63 -4.77 -7.58
C GLY A 45 -13.50 -3.29 -7.95
N ALA A 46 -14.51 -2.47 -7.65
CA ALA A 46 -14.48 -1.04 -7.97
C ALA A 46 -13.48 -0.30 -7.08
N ALA A 47 -13.45 -0.62 -5.78
CA ALA A 47 -12.44 -0.11 -4.87
C ALA A 47 -11.03 -0.55 -5.28
N LEU A 48 -10.84 -1.84 -5.59
CA LEU A 48 -9.54 -2.35 -6.06
C LEU A 48 -9.08 -1.64 -7.33
N GLN A 49 -9.97 -1.44 -8.31
CA GLN A 49 -9.66 -0.72 -9.55
C GLN A 49 -9.17 0.71 -9.30
N LYS A 50 -9.77 1.41 -8.32
CA LYS A 50 -9.41 2.78 -7.94
C LYS A 50 -8.11 2.85 -7.15
N LEU A 51 -7.87 1.89 -6.26
CA LEU A 51 -6.71 1.86 -5.36
C LEU A 51 -5.43 1.38 -6.04
N THR A 52 -5.52 0.74 -7.20
CA THR A 52 -4.38 0.15 -7.92
C THR A 52 -4.03 0.96 -9.17
N ASP A 53 -2.74 1.14 -9.41
CA ASP A 53 -2.23 1.80 -10.61
C ASP A 53 -2.37 0.89 -11.83
N ASP A 54 -2.61 1.43 -13.02
CA ASP A 54 -2.77 0.63 -14.24
C ASP A 54 -1.51 -0.17 -14.61
N LYS A 55 -0.35 0.17 -14.02
CA LYS A 55 0.90 -0.58 -14.15
C LYS A 55 1.16 -1.55 -12.99
N LEU A 56 0.14 -1.89 -12.19
CA LEU A 56 0.30 -2.78 -11.06
C LEU A 56 0.96 -4.09 -11.50
N THR A 57 1.97 -4.50 -10.74
CA THR A 57 2.48 -5.87 -10.75
C THR A 57 2.47 -6.42 -9.33
N TYR A 58 2.12 -7.70 -9.20
CA TYR A 58 2.16 -8.41 -7.92
C TYR A 58 2.97 -9.70 -8.06
N GLY A 59 4.03 -9.81 -7.27
CA GLY A 59 4.78 -11.05 -7.09
C GLY A 59 4.35 -11.80 -5.83
N HIS A 60 3.83 -13.01 -6.00
CA HIS A 60 3.48 -13.91 -4.91
C HIS A 60 4.73 -14.55 -4.29
N SER A 61 4.62 -15.04 -3.05
CA SER A 61 5.70 -15.76 -2.36
C SER A 61 6.05 -17.11 -3.01
N SER A 62 5.21 -17.61 -3.92
CA SER A 62 5.44 -18.76 -4.80
C SER A 62 6.28 -18.43 -6.04
N GLY A 63 6.47 -17.14 -6.36
CA GLY A 63 7.07 -16.69 -7.60
C GLY A 63 6.06 -16.44 -8.74
N THR A 64 4.77 -16.71 -8.54
CA THR A 64 3.72 -16.32 -9.49
C THR A 64 3.68 -14.79 -9.63
N LEU A 65 3.54 -14.30 -10.86
CA LEU A 65 3.38 -12.88 -11.16
C LEU A 65 1.99 -12.62 -11.70
N GLU A 66 1.39 -11.51 -11.28
CA GLU A 66 0.10 -11.01 -11.77
C GLU A 66 0.23 -9.54 -12.19
N ASN A 67 -0.45 -9.16 -13.27
CA ASN A 67 -0.76 -7.77 -13.58
C ASN A 67 -1.99 -7.27 -12.78
N LYS A 68 -2.46 -6.04 -13.07
CA LYS A 68 -3.62 -5.45 -12.39
C LYS A 68 -4.88 -6.28 -12.55
N GLU A 69 -5.22 -6.62 -13.78
CA GLU A 69 -6.45 -7.33 -14.13
C GLU A 69 -6.47 -8.72 -13.47
N GLU A 70 -5.35 -9.45 -13.56
CA GLU A 70 -5.18 -10.76 -12.94
C GLU A 70 -5.26 -10.69 -11.41
N TYR A 71 -4.62 -9.70 -10.79
CA TYR A 71 -4.69 -9.49 -9.33
C TYR A 71 -6.13 -9.24 -8.88
N ILE A 72 -6.85 -8.35 -9.56
CA ILE A 72 -8.25 -8.03 -9.21
C ILE A 72 -9.13 -9.26 -9.44
N GLU A 73 -8.99 -9.95 -10.57
CA GLU A 73 -9.76 -11.16 -10.85
C GLU A 73 -9.47 -12.27 -9.83
N ALA A 74 -8.23 -12.45 -9.42
CA ALA A 74 -7.84 -13.41 -8.38
C ALA A 74 -8.48 -13.08 -7.03
N VAL A 75 -8.59 -11.81 -6.65
CA VAL A 75 -9.29 -11.41 -5.42
C VAL A 75 -10.81 -11.64 -5.54
N LEU A 76 -11.40 -11.35 -6.71
CA LEU A 76 -12.85 -11.45 -6.90
C LEU A 76 -13.35 -12.88 -7.07
N LYS A 77 -12.60 -13.71 -7.79
CA LYS A 77 -13.04 -15.04 -8.26
C LYS A 77 -12.13 -16.17 -7.81
N GLY A 78 -10.96 -15.84 -7.24
CA GLY A 78 -10.01 -16.84 -6.79
C GLY A 78 -10.55 -17.68 -5.63
N PRO A 79 -9.89 -18.81 -5.36
CA PRO A 79 -10.33 -19.81 -4.39
C PRO A 79 -10.16 -19.35 -2.94
N PHE A 80 -9.36 -18.31 -2.72
CA PHE A 80 -9.12 -17.77 -1.38
C PHE A 80 -10.23 -16.78 -1.00
N ASP A 81 -10.83 -16.98 0.16
CA ASP A 81 -11.83 -16.10 0.74
C ASP A 81 -11.32 -15.51 2.06
N PHE A 82 -11.10 -14.19 2.08
CA PHE A 82 -10.56 -13.48 3.23
C PHE A 82 -11.68 -13.09 4.20
N PHE A 83 -11.58 -13.52 5.46
CA PHE A 83 -12.46 -13.06 6.54
C PHE A 83 -11.93 -11.80 7.21
N SER A 84 -10.60 -11.72 7.36
CA SER A 84 -9.93 -10.55 7.90
C SER A 84 -8.50 -10.46 7.39
N ILE A 85 -8.01 -9.23 7.33
CA ILE A 85 -6.61 -8.92 7.02
C ILE A 85 -6.16 -7.84 7.99
N LEU A 86 -5.06 -8.09 8.70
CA LEU A 86 -4.46 -7.20 9.69
C LEU A 86 -2.96 -7.05 9.38
N PRO A 87 -2.49 -5.87 8.96
CA PRO A 87 -1.07 -5.61 8.84
C PRO A 87 -0.43 -5.43 10.23
N GLU A 88 0.67 -6.14 10.48
CA GLU A 88 1.51 -5.99 11.66
C GLU A 88 2.86 -5.33 11.28
N ASP A 89 3.46 -4.59 12.21
CA ASP A 89 4.78 -3.98 12.05
C ASP A 89 4.92 -3.10 10.79
N GLN A 90 3.87 -2.33 10.49
CA GLN A 90 3.86 -1.49 9.30
C GLN A 90 4.85 -0.34 9.40
N THR A 91 5.67 -0.21 8.35
CA THR A 91 6.58 0.90 8.14
C THR A 91 6.30 1.55 6.80
N ILE A 92 6.44 2.89 6.73
CA ILE A 92 6.22 3.68 5.52
C ILE A 92 7.39 4.64 5.32
N ALA A 93 8.07 4.52 4.18
CA ALA A 93 9.09 5.44 3.71
C ALA A 93 8.57 6.22 2.50
N ILE A 94 8.85 7.53 2.44
CA ILE A 94 8.46 8.40 1.32
C ILE A 94 9.72 8.87 0.60
N SER A 95 9.70 8.82 -0.73
CA SER A 95 10.72 9.35 -1.63
C SER A 95 10.03 10.07 -2.79
N GLY A 96 9.88 11.40 -2.68
CA GLY A 96 9.08 12.19 -3.63
C GLY A 96 7.65 11.66 -3.74
N ASP A 97 7.23 11.33 -4.96
CA ASP A 97 5.90 10.79 -5.26
C ASP A 97 5.83 9.25 -5.14
N VAL A 98 6.79 8.62 -4.46
CA VAL A 98 6.83 7.17 -4.22
C VAL A 98 6.80 6.89 -2.73
N GLY A 99 5.94 5.97 -2.32
CA GLY A 99 5.84 5.45 -0.97
C GLY A 99 6.18 3.97 -0.95
N ILE A 100 7.05 3.55 -0.04
CA ILE A 100 7.36 2.14 0.18
C ILE A 100 6.76 1.73 1.52
N VAL A 101 5.87 0.75 1.48
CA VAL A 101 5.27 0.14 2.67
C VAL A 101 5.85 -1.25 2.86
N ARG A 102 6.19 -1.59 4.11
CA ARG A 102 6.53 -2.97 4.51
C ARG A 102 5.76 -3.31 5.77
N HIS A 103 5.20 -4.52 5.83
CA HIS A 103 4.53 -5.07 7.00
C HIS A 103 4.52 -6.60 6.92
N ILE A 104 4.06 -7.23 7.98
CA ILE A 104 3.60 -8.62 7.97
C ILE A 104 2.11 -8.61 7.63
N PHE A 105 1.74 -9.27 6.54
CA PHE A 105 0.35 -9.51 6.16
C PHE A 105 -0.16 -10.72 6.93
N VAL A 106 -1.12 -10.49 7.83
CA VAL A 106 -1.81 -11.54 8.58
C VAL A 106 -3.25 -11.61 8.12
N ALA A 107 -3.68 -12.77 7.65
CA ALA A 107 -5.06 -12.96 7.23
C ALA A 107 -5.66 -14.26 7.77
N LYS A 108 -6.97 -14.18 8.05
CA LYS A 108 -7.83 -15.34 8.31
C LYS A 108 -8.71 -15.55 7.10
N GLY A 109 -8.96 -16.80 6.75
CA GLY A 109 -9.78 -17.12 5.59
C GLY A 109 -9.87 -18.60 5.29
N THR A 110 -10.43 -18.90 4.12
CA THR A 110 -10.45 -20.25 3.57
C THR A 110 -9.84 -20.26 2.18
N ASN A 111 -9.32 -21.42 1.76
CA ASN A 111 -8.92 -21.68 0.39
C ASN A 111 -9.65 -22.94 -0.09
N ASP A 112 -10.49 -22.81 -1.12
CA ASP A 112 -11.40 -23.87 -1.57
C ASP A 112 -12.25 -24.44 -0.42
N GLY A 113 -12.76 -23.57 0.45
CA GLY A 113 -13.62 -23.91 1.57
C GLY A 113 -12.93 -24.58 2.77
N LYS A 114 -11.59 -24.68 2.76
CA LYS A 114 -10.80 -25.17 3.90
C LYS A 114 -10.10 -24.02 4.60
N ASP A 115 -10.10 -24.01 5.92
CA ASP A 115 -9.40 -23.00 6.71
C ASP A 115 -7.93 -22.87 6.28
N ALA A 116 -7.53 -21.65 5.97
CA ALA A 116 -6.22 -21.32 5.43
C ALA A 116 -5.78 -19.94 5.92
N ASP A 117 -5.11 -19.90 7.07
CA ASP A 117 -4.53 -18.66 7.57
C ASP A 117 -3.24 -18.31 6.83
N VAL A 118 -3.01 -17.01 6.63
CA VAL A 118 -1.82 -16.50 5.95
C VAL A 118 -1.03 -15.62 6.88
N ARG A 119 0.27 -15.87 6.99
CA ARG A 119 1.24 -14.99 7.63
C ARG A 119 2.50 -14.88 6.77
N ILE A 120 2.66 -13.75 6.09
CA ILE A 120 3.75 -13.52 5.13
C ILE A 120 4.26 -12.09 5.23
N GLY A 121 5.51 -11.87 4.82
CA GLY A 121 6.02 -10.52 4.65
C GLY A 121 5.53 -9.92 3.33
N VAL A 122 5.23 -8.62 3.33
CA VAL A 122 4.83 -7.89 2.12
C VAL A 122 5.62 -6.58 2.01
N MET A 123 6.02 -6.26 0.78
CA MET A 123 6.41 -4.91 0.38
C MET A 123 5.39 -4.38 -0.63
N MET A 124 4.99 -3.12 -0.49
CA MET A 124 4.19 -2.40 -1.47
C MET A 124 4.91 -1.13 -1.90
N THR A 125 4.86 -0.84 -3.19
CA THR A 125 5.20 0.46 -3.74
C THR A 125 3.91 1.17 -4.09
N TRP A 126 3.67 2.32 -3.47
CA TRP A 126 2.61 3.25 -3.80
C TRP A 126 3.19 4.41 -4.60
N GLN A 127 2.45 4.89 -5.61
CA GLN A 127 2.83 6.04 -6.39
C GLN A 127 1.74 7.11 -6.34
N LYS A 128 2.16 8.35 -6.14
CA LYS A 128 1.29 9.51 -6.18
C LYS A 128 1.14 9.99 -7.61
N LYS A 129 -0.09 10.05 -8.11
CA LYS A 129 -0.44 10.63 -9.42
C LYS A 129 -1.63 11.54 -9.23
N ASN A 130 -1.54 12.79 -9.70
CA ASN A 130 -2.61 13.79 -9.55
C ASN A 130 -3.11 13.93 -8.09
N ASN A 131 -2.17 13.92 -7.15
CA ASN A 131 -2.41 13.97 -5.70
C ASN A 131 -3.16 12.77 -5.09
N GLU A 132 -3.31 11.67 -5.84
CA GLU A 132 -3.87 10.41 -5.35
C GLU A 132 -2.79 9.33 -5.26
N TRP A 133 -2.76 8.59 -4.15
CA TRP A 133 -1.86 7.46 -3.97
C TRP A 133 -2.52 6.18 -4.49
N ARG A 134 -1.80 5.44 -5.34
CA ARG A 134 -2.24 4.15 -5.88
C ARG A 134 -1.14 3.10 -5.76
N LEU A 135 -1.52 1.85 -5.53
CA LEU A 135 -0.59 0.73 -5.47
C LEU A 135 0.01 0.47 -6.85
N LEU A 136 1.31 0.66 -6.99
CA LEU A 136 2.08 0.45 -8.22
C LEU A 136 2.74 -0.94 -8.27
N ALA A 137 3.17 -1.47 -7.13
CA ALA A 137 3.75 -2.81 -7.07
C ALA A 137 3.51 -3.45 -5.71
N ARG A 138 3.40 -4.77 -5.70
CA ARG A 138 3.33 -5.57 -4.47
C ARG A 138 4.27 -6.78 -4.61
N GLN A 139 4.94 -7.14 -3.52
CA GLN A 139 5.75 -8.36 -3.45
C GLN A 139 5.49 -9.03 -2.11
N ALA A 140 5.15 -10.31 -2.15
CA ALA A 140 5.05 -11.17 -0.99
C ALA A 140 6.30 -12.05 -0.84
N TYR A 141 6.68 -12.37 0.39
CA TYR A 141 7.80 -13.26 0.71
C TYR A 141 7.52 -14.07 1.97
N LYS A 142 8.16 -15.24 2.08
CA LYS A 142 8.07 -16.09 3.26
C LYS A 142 8.85 -15.45 4.42
N LEU A 143 8.28 -15.53 5.62
CA LEU A 143 9.02 -15.23 6.85
C LEU A 143 9.95 -16.41 7.17
N MET A 144 11.12 -16.11 7.75
CA MET A 144 12.07 -17.12 8.22
C MET A 144 11.73 -17.59 9.63
#